data_AF-A0A8U0I2D3-F1
#
_entry.id   AF-A0A8U0I2D3-F1
#
_cell.length_a   1.000
_cell.length_b   1.000
_cell.length_c   1.000
_cell.angle_alpha   90.00
_cell.angle_beta   90.00
_cell.angle_gamma   90.00
#
_symmetry.space_group_name_H-M   'P 1'
#
loop_
_entity.id
_entity.type
_entity.pdbx_description
1 polymer ?
#
loop_
_entity_poly.entity_id
_entity_poly.type
_entity_poly.pdbx_seq_one_letter_code
_entity_poly.pdbx_strand_id
1 'polypeptide(L)'
;MSYPIEGTPRHEEVLFAVIQAASSFADRIVLSIETGTVADDYPSIIQELDDTFSQTGGSDAVRYDAHVSERSLEVIKSLLEMSGGARIFGIRKIELVRDSEPCLRYVPEHEAFTMNGDSSDEIIDAVQNAIDVEPAVVLPNHLLVEWEVTGTEYSISPPSLCVGNVCYGLSRLASVEPRPEQLEIDLRWYESEQGQLGQAISWAASKIGLTRPDTLRFESTAELSDAVEILQTVTAGTGKDVL
;
A
#
# COMPACT_ATOMS: atom_id res chain seq x y z
N MET A 1 -16.20 9.04 12.08
CA MET A 1 -15.71 9.40 10.74
C MET A 1 -14.28 8.94 10.70
N SER A 2 -14.08 7.73 10.18
CA SER A 2 -12.74 7.17 9.95
C SER A 2 -12.06 7.98 8.86
N TYR A 3 -10.81 8.39 9.09
CA TYR A 3 -9.99 9.06 8.08
C TYR A 3 -8.95 8.05 7.56
N PRO A 4 -8.42 8.23 6.34
CA PRO A 4 -7.30 7.42 5.88
C PRO A 4 -6.18 7.48 6.92
N ILE A 5 -5.71 6.31 7.37
CA ILE A 5 -4.60 6.26 8.32
C ILE A 5 -3.25 6.58 7.66
N GLU A 6 -3.18 6.60 6.32
CA GLU A 6 -1.99 6.98 5.54
C GLU A 6 -1.33 8.25 6.10
N GLY A 7 -0.02 8.19 6.32
CA GLY A 7 0.76 9.31 6.86
C GLY A 7 0.57 9.58 8.37
N THR A 8 -0.17 8.74 9.10
CA THR A 8 -0.29 8.81 10.57
C THR A 8 0.60 7.76 11.25
N PRO A 9 0.95 7.92 12.54
CA PRO A 9 1.65 6.88 13.31
C PRO A 9 0.90 5.55 13.33
N ARG A 10 -0.44 5.58 13.26
CA ARG A 10 -1.26 4.37 13.19
C ARG A 10 -0.99 3.55 11.93
N HIS A 11 -0.71 4.21 10.79
CA HIS A 11 -0.34 3.51 9.57
C HIS A 11 1.00 2.79 9.70
N GLU A 12 1.96 3.34 10.43
CA GLU A 12 3.24 2.68 10.70
C GLU A 12 3.05 1.46 11.62
N GLU A 13 2.20 1.56 12.64
CA GLU A 13 1.82 0.43 13.50
C GLU A 13 1.16 -0.70 12.69
N VAL A 14 0.21 -0.36 11.81
CA VAL A 14 -0.48 -1.35 10.96
C VAL A 14 0.49 -1.99 9.96
N LEU A 15 1.36 -1.20 9.31
CA LEU A 15 2.38 -1.72 8.41
C LEU A 15 3.32 -2.71 9.12
N PHE A 16 3.77 -2.38 10.32
CA PHE A 16 4.59 -3.28 11.11
C PHE A 16 3.83 -4.54 11.51
N ALA A 17 2.58 -4.43 11.94
CA ALA A 17 1.73 -5.58 12.28
C ALA A 17 1.55 -6.54 11.10
N VAL A 18 1.37 -5.99 9.89
CA VAL A 18 1.29 -6.78 8.65
C VAL A 18 2.59 -7.52 8.37
N ILE A 19 3.74 -6.82 8.43
CA ILE A 19 5.06 -7.43 8.21
C ILE A 19 5.33 -8.51 9.25
N GLN A 20 5.00 -8.25 10.52
CA GLN A 20 5.15 -9.21 11.61
C GLN A 20 4.28 -10.45 11.40
N ALA A 21 3.01 -10.29 11.03
CA ALA A 21 2.11 -11.41 10.77
C ALA A 21 2.64 -12.30 9.63
N ALA A 22 3.00 -11.69 8.50
CA ALA A 22 3.53 -12.40 7.34
C ALA A 22 4.90 -13.06 7.61
N SER A 23 5.72 -12.48 8.50
CA SER A 23 7.04 -13.03 8.85
C SER A 23 6.96 -14.44 9.44
N SER A 24 5.83 -14.83 10.03
CA SER A 24 5.60 -16.19 10.55
C SER A 24 5.70 -17.28 9.49
N PHE A 25 5.63 -16.92 8.22
CA PHE A 25 5.67 -17.83 7.06
C PHE A 25 6.86 -17.55 6.13
N ALA A 26 7.80 -16.71 6.55
CA ALA A 26 8.98 -16.35 5.77
C ALA A 26 10.25 -16.85 6.45
N ASP A 27 11.26 -17.18 5.65
CA ASP A 27 12.56 -17.65 6.14
C ASP A 27 13.53 -16.49 6.37
N ARG A 28 13.41 -15.45 5.54
CA ARG A 28 14.37 -14.34 5.48
C ARG A 28 13.69 -12.99 5.29
N ILE A 29 14.38 -11.97 5.77
CA ILE A 29 14.12 -10.57 5.50
C ILE A 29 15.25 -10.04 4.63
N VAL A 30 14.87 -9.37 3.56
CA VAL A 30 15.78 -8.64 2.66
C VAL A 30 15.41 -7.17 2.69
N LEU A 31 16.39 -6.31 2.99
CA LEU A 31 16.23 -4.86 2.99
C LEU A 31 17.11 -4.24 1.91
N SER A 32 16.63 -3.17 1.31
CA SER A 32 17.43 -2.29 0.47
C SER A 32 17.41 -0.90 1.09
N ILE A 33 18.55 -0.45 1.59
CA ILE A 33 18.68 0.75 2.41
C ILE A 33 19.66 1.73 1.76
N GLU A 34 19.22 2.97 1.58
CA GLU A 34 20.05 4.11 1.22
C GLU A 34 20.78 4.61 2.47
N THR A 35 21.90 3.96 2.80
CA THR A 35 22.57 4.12 4.10
C THR A 35 23.06 5.54 4.35
N GLY A 36 23.42 6.30 3.31
CA GLY A 36 23.78 7.72 3.46
C GLY A 36 22.62 8.55 4.03
N THR A 37 21.44 8.42 3.42
CA THR A 37 20.22 9.12 3.86
C THR A 37 19.81 8.74 5.28
N VAL A 38 19.96 7.46 5.65
CA VAL A 38 19.62 6.99 7.01
C VAL A 38 20.68 7.43 8.03
N ALA A 39 21.97 7.36 7.69
CA ALA A 39 23.06 7.67 8.61
C ALA A 39 23.11 9.15 9.02
N ASP A 40 22.61 10.05 8.18
CA ASP A 40 22.59 11.49 8.47
C ASP A 40 21.76 11.82 9.71
N ASP A 41 20.59 11.17 9.87
CA ASP A 41 19.64 11.43 10.95
C ASP A 41 19.58 10.28 11.99
N TYR A 42 19.86 9.04 11.59
CA TYR A 42 19.67 7.82 12.38
C TYR A 42 20.88 6.86 12.32
N PRO A 43 22.10 7.30 12.70
CA PRO A 43 23.31 6.47 12.62
C PRO A 43 23.25 5.21 13.51
N SER A 44 22.49 5.22 14.60
CA SER A 44 22.30 4.03 15.45
C SER A 44 21.54 2.91 14.73
N ILE A 45 20.62 3.24 13.82
CA ILE A 45 19.86 2.24 13.04
C ILE A 45 20.78 1.55 12.04
N ILE A 46 21.76 2.27 11.46
CA ILE A 46 22.79 1.64 10.62
C ILE A 46 23.63 0.65 11.43
N GLN A 47 24.00 1.00 12.66
CA GLN A 47 24.72 0.07 13.53
C GLN A 47 23.88 -1.18 13.84
N GLU A 48 22.59 -1.01 14.14
CA GLU A 48 21.68 -2.14 14.39
C GLU A 48 21.52 -3.05 13.17
N LEU A 49 21.47 -2.46 11.97
CA LEU A 49 21.47 -3.18 10.69
C LEU A 49 22.75 -3.98 10.52
N ASP A 50 23.91 -3.35 10.67
CA ASP A 50 25.22 -4.01 10.52
C ASP A 50 25.44 -5.12 11.57
N ASP A 51 24.88 -4.96 12.78
CA ASP A 51 24.97 -5.94 13.86
C ASP A 51 24.01 -7.14 13.69
N THR A 52 22.93 -6.97 12.91
CA THR A 52 21.83 -7.95 12.83
C THR A 52 21.70 -8.60 11.45
N PHE A 53 22.06 -7.88 10.39
CA PHE A 53 21.92 -8.31 9.01
C PHE A 53 23.28 -8.49 8.34
N SER A 54 23.35 -9.46 7.43
CA SER A 54 24.50 -9.62 6.54
C SER A 54 24.38 -8.66 5.36
N GLN A 55 25.42 -7.88 5.11
CA GLN A 55 25.53 -7.06 3.91
C GLN A 55 25.89 -7.94 2.70
N THR A 56 25.06 -7.93 1.65
CA THR A 56 25.22 -8.81 0.48
C THR A 56 25.60 -8.05 -0.81
N GLY A 57 25.82 -6.74 -0.72
CA GLY A 57 26.24 -5.85 -1.82
C GLY A 57 25.17 -4.83 -2.22
N GLY A 58 25.46 -3.99 -3.22
CA GLY A 58 24.54 -2.97 -3.74
C GLY A 58 25.30 -1.88 -4.50
N SER A 59 24.76 -1.41 -5.64
CA SER A 59 25.37 -0.32 -6.42
C SER A 59 24.89 1.06 -5.99
N ASP A 60 23.60 1.19 -5.66
CA ASP A 60 22.95 2.45 -5.28
C ASP A 60 22.48 2.41 -3.82
N ALA A 61 21.77 1.36 -3.42
CA ALA A 61 21.37 1.10 -2.03
C ALA A 61 22.01 -0.19 -1.51
N VAL A 62 22.36 -0.22 -0.24
CA VAL A 62 22.95 -1.39 0.41
C VAL A 62 21.88 -2.45 0.63
N ARG A 63 22.17 -3.68 0.21
CA ARG A 63 21.33 -4.84 0.47
C ARG A 63 21.72 -5.52 1.78
N TYR A 64 20.78 -5.59 2.70
CA TYR A 64 20.87 -6.30 3.96
C TYR A 64 20.00 -7.55 3.93
N ASP A 65 20.48 -8.64 4.52
CA ASP A 65 19.80 -9.93 4.54
C ASP A 65 19.97 -10.62 5.91
N ALA A 66 18.85 -11.08 6.50
CA ALA A 66 18.85 -11.86 7.75
C ALA A 66 17.77 -12.94 7.73
N HIS A 67 17.94 -13.95 8.59
CA HIS A 67 16.84 -14.85 8.95
C HIS A 67 15.76 -14.10 9.72
N VAL A 68 14.50 -14.49 9.52
CA VAL A 68 13.40 -13.98 10.34
C VAL A 68 13.62 -14.37 11.80
N SER A 69 13.66 -13.36 12.66
CA SER A 69 13.82 -13.47 14.10
C SER A 69 13.24 -12.23 14.79
N GLU A 70 12.97 -12.32 16.09
CA GLU A 70 12.53 -11.18 16.90
C GLU A 70 13.48 -9.99 16.74
N ARG A 71 14.79 -10.22 16.80
CA ARG A 71 15.81 -9.17 16.63
C ARG A 71 15.74 -8.48 15.26
N SER A 72 15.61 -9.25 14.18
CA SER A 72 15.49 -8.66 12.83
C SER A 72 14.18 -7.89 12.64
N LEU A 73 13.10 -8.30 13.31
CA LEU A 73 11.81 -7.60 13.29
C LEU A 73 11.87 -6.29 14.08
N GLU A 74 12.55 -6.26 15.22
CA GLU A 74 12.78 -5.01 15.97
C GLU A 74 13.55 -3.97 15.13
N VAL A 75 14.55 -4.39 14.36
CA VAL A 75 15.25 -3.47 13.43
C VAL A 75 14.31 -2.94 12.34
N ILE A 76 13.42 -3.77 11.79
CA ILE A 76 12.38 -3.30 10.84
C ILE A 76 11.48 -2.27 11.51
N LYS A 77 11.07 -2.52 12.76
CA LYS A 77 10.23 -1.59 13.51
C LYS A 77 10.92 -0.24 13.66
N SER A 78 12.17 -0.22 14.10
CA SER A 78 12.97 1.01 14.24
C SER A 78 13.14 1.75 12.90
N LEU A 79 13.30 1.03 11.79
CA LEU A 79 13.32 1.62 10.46
C LEU A 79 11.98 2.30 10.13
N LEU A 80 10.85 1.65 10.38
CA LEU A 80 9.52 2.19 10.08
C LEU A 80 9.13 3.38 10.98
N GLU A 81 9.68 3.45 12.19
CA GLU A 81 9.51 4.55 13.14
C GLU A 81 10.38 5.78 12.82
N MET A 82 11.28 5.69 11.83
CA MET A 82 11.99 6.87 11.33
C MET A 82 10.99 7.90 10.77
N SER A 83 11.38 9.18 10.79
CA SER A 83 10.53 10.26 10.30
C SER A 83 11.17 10.99 9.12
N GLY A 84 10.36 11.73 8.36
CA GLY A 84 10.84 12.59 7.28
C GLY A 84 11.48 11.85 6.10
N GLY A 85 12.50 12.46 5.50
CA GLY A 85 13.15 11.93 4.30
C GLY A 85 13.87 10.60 4.52
N ALA A 86 14.38 10.35 5.72
CA ALA A 86 15.04 9.08 6.07
C ALA A 86 14.09 7.88 5.97
N ARG A 87 12.82 8.03 6.35
CA ARG A 87 11.83 6.96 6.19
C ARG A 87 11.50 6.71 4.72
N ILE A 88 11.19 7.79 3.98
CA ILE A 88 10.66 7.71 2.61
C ILE A 88 11.74 7.28 1.62
N PHE A 89 12.94 7.85 1.73
CA PHE A 89 14.03 7.66 0.77
C PHE A 89 15.17 6.79 1.32
N GLY A 90 15.26 6.64 2.64
CA GLY A 90 16.26 5.78 3.28
C GLY A 90 15.92 4.30 3.14
N ILE A 91 14.64 3.94 3.21
CA ILE A 91 14.20 2.56 3.00
C ILE A 91 13.70 2.43 1.57
N ARG A 92 14.50 1.83 0.69
CA ARG A 92 14.09 1.57 -0.69
C ARG A 92 13.12 0.41 -0.78
N LYS A 93 13.34 -0.62 0.04
CA LYS A 93 12.53 -1.85 -0.03
C LYS A 93 12.68 -2.70 1.23
N ILE A 94 11.56 -3.30 1.65
CA ILE A 94 11.49 -4.38 2.62
C ILE A 94 10.86 -5.59 1.92
N GLU A 95 11.52 -6.74 1.95
CA GLU A 95 11.05 -7.99 1.35
C GLU A 95 11.08 -9.12 2.39
N LEU A 96 9.99 -9.88 2.47
CA LEU A 96 9.98 -11.19 3.11
C LEU A 96 10.12 -12.26 2.04
N VAL A 97 10.96 -13.26 2.31
CA VAL A 97 11.31 -14.31 1.37
C VAL A 97 11.04 -15.68 1.99
N ARG A 98 10.29 -16.52 1.28
CA ARG A 98 10.03 -17.93 1.60
C ARG A 98 10.55 -18.78 0.45
N ASP A 99 11.32 -19.83 0.73
CA ASP A 99 11.83 -20.75 -0.30
C ASP A 99 12.58 -20.05 -1.47
N SER A 100 13.27 -18.94 -1.18
CA SER A 100 13.97 -18.07 -2.14
C SER A 100 13.09 -17.19 -3.05
N GLU A 101 11.77 -17.19 -2.84
CA GLU A 101 10.84 -16.32 -3.56
C GLU A 101 10.29 -15.21 -2.65
N PRO A 102 10.18 -13.96 -3.14
CA PRO A 102 9.52 -12.90 -2.39
C PRO A 102 8.04 -13.22 -2.19
N CYS A 103 7.61 -13.33 -0.94
CA CYS A 103 6.21 -13.55 -0.60
C CYS A 103 5.50 -12.24 -0.21
N LEU A 104 6.26 -11.25 0.28
CA LEU A 104 5.79 -9.91 0.60
C LEU A 104 6.85 -8.89 0.25
N ARG A 105 6.42 -7.75 -0.30
CA ARG A 105 7.27 -6.62 -0.63
C ARG A 105 6.58 -5.31 -0.24
N TYR A 106 7.32 -4.45 0.43
CA TYR A 106 6.92 -3.08 0.76
C TYR A 106 7.96 -2.08 0.22
N VAL A 107 7.48 -1.04 -0.46
CA VAL A 107 8.29 0.06 -1.02
C VAL A 107 7.76 1.39 -0.46
N PRO A 108 8.42 1.97 0.58
CA PRO A 108 7.96 3.17 1.28
C PRO A 108 7.76 4.39 0.38
N GLU A 109 8.67 4.64 -0.56
CA GLU A 109 8.59 5.78 -1.50
C GLU A 109 7.27 5.82 -2.29
N HIS A 110 6.68 4.65 -2.53
CA HIS A 110 5.43 4.50 -3.29
C HIS A 110 4.25 4.08 -2.41
N GLU A 111 4.47 3.92 -1.10
CA GLU A 111 3.54 3.27 -0.17
C GLU A 111 2.99 1.94 -0.73
N ALA A 112 3.78 1.26 -1.56
CA ALA A 112 3.34 0.12 -2.33
C ALA A 112 3.57 -1.16 -1.53
N PHE A 113 2.49 -1.89 -1.27
CA PHE A 113 2.48 -3.14 -0.54
C PHE A 113 1.96 -4.26 -1.43
N THR A 114 2.77 -5.29 -1.66
CA THR A 114 2.41 -6.41 -2.57
C THR A 114 2.71 -7.75 -1.93
N MET A 115 1.80 -8.71 -2.09
CA MET A 115 1.96 -10.09 -1.65
C MET A 115 1.84 -11.03 -2.87
N ASN A 116 2.61 -12.12 -2.86
CA ASN A 116 2.51 -13.14 -3.89
C ASN A 116 1.44 -14.18 -3.52
N GLY A 117 0.31 -14.19 -4.22
CA GLY A 117 -0.83 -15.07 -3.93
C GLY A 117 -0.62 -16.53 -4.34
N ASP A 118 0.15 -16.79 -5.41
CA ASP A 118 0.31 -18.15 -5.96
C ASP A 118 1.08 -19.10 -5.04
N SER A 119 1.78 -18.55 -4.05
CA SER A 119 2.67 -19.29 -3.14
C SER A 119 2.22 -19.27 -1.67
N SER A 120 1.16 -18.53 -1.29
CA SER A 120 0.98 -18.17 0.13
C SER A 120 -0.43 -17.71 0.57
N ASP A 121 -1.47 -18.53 0.37
CA ASP A 121 -2.80 -18.30 1.00
C ASP A 121 -2.68 -18.08 2.52
N GLU A 122 -1.79 -18.82 3.19
CA GLU A 122 -1.53 -18.69 4.63
C GLU A 122 -1.03 -17.28 5.02
N ILE A 123 -0.27 -16.60 4.14
CA ILE A 123 0.23 -15.24 4.40
C ILE A 123 -0.91 -14.24 4.22
N ILE A 124 -1.73 -14.39 3.19
CA ILE A 124 -2.90 -13.55 2.96
C ILE A 124 -3.84 -13.63 4.18
N ASP A 125 -4.12 -14.85 4.65
CA ASP A 125 -4.95 -15.06 5.84
C ASP A 125 -4.33 -14.44 7.10
N ALA A 126 -3.03 -14.63 7.31
CA ALA A 126 -2.34 -14.05 8.47
C ALA A 126 -2.36 -12.51 8.46
N VAL A 127 -2.13 -11.90 7.29
CA VAL A 127 -2.21 -10.45 7.11
C VAL A 127 -3.64 -9.96 7.31
N GLN A 128 -4.62 -10.62 6.71
CA GLN A 128 -6.03 -10.23 6.82
C GLN A 128 -6.52 -10.29 8.27
N ASN A 129 -6.08 -11.31 9.03
CA ASN A 129 -6.35 -11.42 10.46
C ASN A 129 -5.67 -10.30 11.28
N ALA A 130 -4.44 -9.92 10.92
CA ALA A 130 -3.71 -8.86 11.62
C ALA A 130 -4.34 -7.47 11.44
N ILE A 131 -5.03 -7.25 10.32
CA ILE A 131 -5.67 -5.96 10.00
C ILE A 131 -7.19 -5.98 10.18
N ASP A 132 -7.79 -7.05 10.71
CA ASP A 132 -9.25 -7.20 10.72
C ASP A 132 -9.96 -6.09 11.51
N VAL A 133 -9.30 -5.53 12.52
CA VAL A 133 -9.83 -4.39 13.31
C VAL A 133 -9.38 -3.02 12.80
N GLU A 134 -8.53 -3.00 11.76
CA GLU A 134 -7.94 -1.79 11.21
C GLU A 134 -8.71 -1.31 9.97
N PRO A 135 -8.67 -0.01 9.65
CA PRO A 135 -9.23 0.54 8.40
C PRO A 135 -8.36 0.18 7.18
N ALA A 136 -8.17 -1.12 6.93
CA ALA A 136 -7.35 -1.68 5.86
C ALA A 136 -7.98 -2.97 5.30
N VAL A 137 -7.65 -3.29 4.04
CA VAL A 137 -8.16 -4.46 3.33
C VAL A 137 -7.13 -5.01 2.37
N VAL A 138 -7.04 -6.33 2.28
CA VAL A 138 -6.24 -7.00 1.24
C VAL A 138 -7.09 -7.11 -0.02
N LEU A 139 -6.53 -6.66 -1.15
CA LEU A 139 -7.21 -6.73 -2.44
C LEU A 139 -6.34 -7.46 -3.46
N PRO A 140 -6.96 -8.19 -4.40
CA PRO A 140 -6.24 -8.78 -5.52
C PRO A 140 -5.60 -7.71 -6.39
N ASN A 141 -4.36 -7.95 -6.84
CA ASN A 141 -3.59 -7.06 -7.70
C ASN A 141 -3.72 -7.46 -9.18
N HIS A 142 -4.95 -7.48 -9.70
CA HIS A 142 -5.25 -7.68 -11.12
C HIS A 142 -6.51 -6.92 -11.52
N LEU A 143 -6.77 -6.82 -12.83
CA LEU A 143 -7.97 -6.19 -13.37
C LEU A 143 -9.22 -6.96 -12.91
N LEU A 144 -10.10 -6.31 -12.17
CA LEU A 144 -11.34 -6.90 -11.67
C LEU A 144 -12.54 -6.58 -12.56
N VAL A 145 -12.62 -5.33 -13.02
CA VAL A 145 -13.68 -4.89 -13.94
C VAL A 145 -13.13 -3.81 -14.86
N GLU A 146 -13.58 -3.83 -16.11
CA GLU A 146 -13.30 -2.86 -17.15
C GLU A 146 -14.58 -2.57 -17.91
N TRP A 147 -14.82 -1.30 -18.24
CA TRP A 147 -15.96 -0.88 -19.04
C TRP A 147 -15.65 0.40 -19.81
N GLU A 148 -16.46 0.71 -20.81
CA GLU A 148 -16.31 1.92 -21.62
C GLU A 148 -17.62 2.72 -21.60
N VAL A 149 -17.52 4.04 -21.44
CA VAL A 149 -18.67 4.95 -21.63
C VAL A 149 -18.24 6.12 -22.50
N THR A 150 -18.96 6.35 -23.59
CA THR A 150 -18.74 7.50 -24.49
C THR A 150 -17.28 7.63 -24.99
N GLY A 151 -16.60 6.51 -25.25
CA GLY A 151 -15.20 6.50 -25.71
C GLY A 151 -14.17 6.70 -24.60
N THR A 152 -14.59 6.66 -23.33
CA THR A 152 -13.69 6.69 -22.17
C THR A 152 -13.66 5.32 -21.52
N GLU A 153 -12.48 4.71 -21.47
CA GLU A 153 -12.24 3.45 -20.76
C GLU A 153 -12.15 3.70 -19.25
N TYR A 154 -12.73 2.80 -18.48
CA TYR A 154 -12.68 2.78 -17.03
C TYR A 154 -12.24 1.39 -16.59
N SER A 155 -11.44 1.32 -15.55
CA SER A 155 -11.05 0.04 -14.97
C SER A 155 -10.82 0.13 -13.48
N ILE A 156 -11.11 -0.96 -12.78
CA ILE A 156 -10.73 -1.16 -11.40
C ILE A 156 -9.72 -2.29 -11.35
N SER A 157 -8.47 -1.91 -11.07
CA SER A 157 -7.36 -2.81 -10.83
C SER A 157 -6.75 -2.36 -9.50
N PRO A 158 -7.19 -2.92 -8.36
CA PRO A 158 -6.72 -2.50 -7.06
C PRO A 158 -5.18 -2.45 -7.00
N PRO A 159 -4.60 -1.41 -6.36
CA PRO A 159 -5.26 -0.42 -5.50
C PRO A 159 -5.85 0.80 -6.24
N SER A 160 -6.06 0.72 -7.57
CA SER A 160 -6.44 1.88 -8.39
C SER A 160 -7.80 1.76 -9.08
N LEU A 161 -8.47 2.90 -9.22
CA LEU A 161 -9.53 3.16 -10.20
C LEU A 161 -8.93 4.01 -11.32
N CYS A 162 -8.96 3.54 -12.56
CA CYS A 162 -8.44 4.26 -13.72
C CYS A 162 -9.58 4.77 -14.61
N VAL A 163 -9.41 5.99 -15.12
CA VAL A 163 -10.32 6.67 -16.05
C VAL A 163 -9.47 7.21 -17.20
N GLY A 164 -9.61 6.59 -18.38
CA GLY A 164 -8.70 6.77 -19.50
C GLY A 164 -7.25 6.51 -19.07
N ASN A 165 -6.40 7.52 -19.21
CA ASN A 165 -4.96 7.42 -18.89
C ASN A 165 -4.60 7.86 -17.47
N VAL A 166 -5.57 8.03 -16.57
CA VAL A 166 -5.34 8.53 -15.20
C VAL A 166 -5.88 7.55 -14.17
N CYS A 167 -5.06 7.23 -13.16
CA CYS A 167 -5.42 6.32 -12.08
C CYS A 167 -5.46 7.04 -10.73
N TYR A 168 -6.46 6.68 -9.92
CA TYR A 168 -6.74 7.23 -8.61
C TYR A 168 -6.64 6.13 -7.56
N GLY A 169 -5.88 6.38 -6.49
CA GLY A 169 -5.73 5.44 -5.38
C GLY A 169 -7.04 5.28 -4.61
N LEU A 170 -7.53 4.03 -4.51
CA LEU A 170 -8.78 3.66 -3.86
C LEU A 170 -8.77 3.83 -2.34
N SER A 171 -7.59 3.95 -1.72
CA SER A 171 -7.44 4.15 -0.28
C SER A 171 -8.10 5.43 0.25
N ARG A 172 -8.36 6.41 -0.63
CA ARG A 172 -9.03 7.67 -0.28
C ARG A 172 -10.51 7.72 -0.64
N LEU A 173 -11.06 6.61 -1.14
CA LEU A 173 -12.48 6.50 -1.43
C LEU A 173 -13.25 6.47 -0.10
N ALA A 174 -14.08 7.48 0.13
CA ALA A 174 -14.81 7.68 1.38
C ALA A 174 -16.19 7.03 1.36
N SER A 175 -16.89 7.09 0.22
CA SER A 175 -18.21 6.45 0.07
C SER A 175 -18.52 6.09 -1.37
N VAL A 176 -19.36 5.06 -1.52
CA VAL A 176 -19.87 4.53 -2.79
C VAL A 176 -21.39 4.46 -2.69
N GLU A 177 -22.08 5.33 -3.44
CA GLU A 177 -23.54 5.45 -3.43
C GLU A 177 -24.09 5.00 -4.80
N PRO A 178 -24.51 3.73 -4.97
CA PRO A 178 -25.02 3.24 -6.25
C PRO A 178 -26.39 3.86 -6.58
N ARG A 179 -26.60 4.20 -7.86
CA ARG A 179 -27.87 4.65 -8.45
C ARG A 179 -28.25 3.74 -9.63
N PRO A 180 -28.78 2.54 -9.36
CA PRO A 180 -29.04 1.55 -10.42
C PRO A 180 -29.98 2.05 -11.52
N GLU A 181 -30.99 2.85 -11.15
CA GLU A 181 -31.97 3.42 -12.09
C GLU A 181 -31.36 4.39 -13.11
N GLN A 182 -30.18 4.95 -12.80
CA GLN A 182 -29.45 5.88 -13.65
C GLN A 182 -28.24 5.22 -14.33
N LEU A 183 -27.93 3.97 -14.00
CA LEU A 183 -26.66 3.31 -14.33
C LEU A 183 -25.44 4.13 -13.89
N GLU A 184 -25.51 4.68 -12.68
CA GLU A 184 -24.45 5.51 -12.10
C GLU A 184 -24.02 5.02 -10.72
N ILE A 185 -22.79 5.35 -10.32
CA ILE A 185 -22.28 5.26 -8.96
C ILE A 185 -21.73 6.62 -8.58
N ASP A 186 -22.22 7.21 -7.49
CA ASP A 186 -21.62 8.41 -6.92
C ASP A 186 -20.48 8.03 -5.97
N LEU A 187 -19.35 8.71 -6.11
CA LEU A 187 -18.15 8.55 -5.30
C LEU A 187 -17.94 9.81 -4.47
N ARG A 188 -17.52 9.63 -3.22
CA ARG A 188 -16.93 10.71 -2.42
C ARG A 188 -15.54 10.31 -2.00
N TRP A 189 -14.66 11.30 -1.92
CA TRP A 189 -13.25 11.10 -1.58
C TRP A 189 -12.89 11.95 -0.36
N TYR A 190 -12.00 11.44 0.49
CA TYR A 190 -11.41 12.28 1.54
C TYR A 190 -10.58 13.39 0.89
N GLU A 191 -10.81 14.64 1.31
CA GLU A 191 -9.96 15.77 0.92
C GLU A 191 -8.55 15.53 1.45
N SER A 192 -7.53 15.90 0.66
CA SER A 192 -6.15 15.85 1.16
C SER A 192 -5.97 16.93 2.21
N GLU A 193 -5.79 16.56 3.48
CA GLU A 193 -5.09 17.45 4.40
C GLU A 193 -3.65 17.59 3.87
N GLN A 194 -3.27 18.80 3.44
CA GLN A 194 -1.99 19.04 2.80
C GLN A 194 -0.84 18.97 3.81
N GLY A 195 0.06 18.01 3.62
CA GLY A 195 1.49 18.24 3.82
C GLY A 195 2.10 18.68 2.48
N GLN A 196 2.66 19.90 2.41
CA GLN A 196 3.21 20.52 1.20
C GLN A 196 4.40 19.77 0.54
N LEU A 197 4.86 18.63 1.08
CA LEU A 197 5.90 17.80 0.47
C LEU A 197 5.36 16.71 -0.49
N GLY A 198 4.07 16.36 -0.42
CA GLY A 198 3.47 15.39 -1.34
C GLY A 198 3.27 15.91 -2.78
N GLN A 199 3.43 17.22 -2.99
CA GLN A 199 3.26 17.84 -4.32
C GLN A 199 4.46 17.64 -5.26
N ALA A 200 5.62 17.19 -4.76
CA ALA A 200 6.83 17.05 -5.57
C ALA A 200 7.10 15.61 -6.08
N ILE A 201 6.56 14.56 -5.43
CA ILE A 201 6.88 13.15 -5.74
C ILE A 201 5.83 12.48 -6.65
N SER A 202 4.70 13.15 -6.90
CA SER A 202 3.78 12.81 -8.00
C SER A 202 4.33 13.18 -9.38
N TRP A 203 5.65 13.34 -9.57
CA TRP A 203 6.21 13.88 -10.81
C TRP A 203 6.03 12.98 -12.05
N ALA A 204 5.60 11.71 -11.86
CA ALA A 204 5.16 10.83 -12.94
C ALA A 204 3.63 10.63 -13.05
N ALA A 205 2.84 11.06 -12.05
CA ALA A 205 1.37 10.95 -12.07
C ALA A 205 0.63 12.31 -12.13
N SER A 206 1.34 13.43 -12.01
CA SER A 206 0.77 14.78 -12.05
C SER A 206 1.02 15.45 -13.41
N LYS A 207 0.27 15.01 -14.42
CA LYS A 207 -0.10 15.90 -15.53
C LYS A 207 -1.56 16.30 -15.41
N ILE A 208 -1.76 17.54 -14.96
CA ILE A 208 -2.88 18.43 -15.32
C ILE A 208 -4.24 18.01 -14.75
N GLY A 209 -4.65 18.66 -13.65
CA GLY A 209 -6.02 19.15 -13.46
C GLY A 209 -7.20 18.18 -13.67
N LEU A 210 -7.04 16.90 -13.38
CA LEU A 210 -8.16 15.96 -13.38
C LEU A 210 -8.61 15.72 -11.94
N THR A 211 -9.72 16.35 -11.60
CA THR A 211 -10.47 16.10 -10.38
C THR A 211 -10.80 14.61 -10.29
N ARG A 212 -10.71 14.02 -9.09
CA ARG A 212 -11.16 12.65 -8.88
C ARG A 212 -12.60 12.51 -9.38
N PRO A 213 -12.99 11.37 -9.99
CA PRO A 213 -14.34 11.20 -10.50
C PRO A 213 -15.31 11.16 -9.32
N ASP A 214 -16.31 12.04 -9.33
CA ASP A 214 -17.40 12.04 -8.33
C ASP A 214 -18.58 11.15 -8.78
N THR A 215 -18.62 10.79 -10.07
CA THR A 215 -19.64 9.89 -10.63
C THR A 215 -19.02 8.97 -11.67
N LEU A 216 -19.31 7.68 -11.57
CA LEU A 216 -19.05 6.67 -12.60
C LEU A 216 -20.34 6.34 -13.33
N ARG A 217 -20.26 6.12 -14.63
CA ARG A 217 -21.39 5.77 -15.50
C ARG A 217 -21.16 4.41 -16.12
N PHE A 218 -22.25 3.71 -16.43
CA PHE A 218 -22.24 2.36 -17.00
C PHE A 218 -23.24 2.25 -18.14
N GLU A 219 -22.99 1.35 -19.09
CA GLU A 219 -23.94 1.05 -20.17
C GLU A 219 -24.86 -0.12 -19.83
N SER A 220 -24.46 -0.94 -18.84
CA SER A 220 -25.24 -2.09 -18.39
C SER A 220 -25.35 -2.20 -16.87
N THR A 221 -26.39 -2.88 -16.40
CA THR A 221 -26.57 -3.21 -14.98
C THR A 221 -25.55 -4.22 -14.47
N ALA A 222 -24.98 -5.05 -15.36
CA ALA A 222 -23.98 -6.04 -15.01
C ALA A 222 -22.66 -5.36 -14.62
N GLU A 223 -22.13 -4.49 -15.49
CA GLU A 223 -20.92 -3.71 -15.20
C GLU A 223 -21.07 -2.85 -13.94
N LEU A 224 -22.25 -2.23 -13.77
CA LEU A 224 -22.57 -1.50 -12.54
C LEU A 224 -22.48 -2.40 -11.31
N SER A 225 -23.10 -3.59 -11.36
CA SER A 225 -23.12 -4.51 -10.22
C SER A 225 -21.71 -4.94 -9.82
N ASP A 226 -20.88 -5.31 -10.80
CA ASP A 226 -19.50 -5.75 -10.56
C ASP A 226 -18.66 -4.61 -9.96
N ALA A 227 -18.76 -3.40 -10.51
CA ALA A 227 -18.05 -2.24 -9.98
C ALA A 227 -18.53 -1.85 -8.57
N VAL A 228 -19.83 -1.92 -8.29
CA VAL A 228 -20.39 -1.65 -6.96
C VAL A 228 -19.82 -2.62 -5.94
N GLU A 229 -19.80 -3.92 -6.22
CA GLU A 229 -19.30 -4.95 -5.30
C GLU A 229 -17.84 -4.68 -4.90
N ILE A 230 -17.00 -4.38 -5.88
CA ILE A 230 -15.57 -4.12 -5.65
C ILE A 230 -15.37 -2.83 -4.84
N LEU A 231 -16.00 -1.72 -5.24
CA LEU A 231 -15.83 -0.44 -4.56
C LEU A 231 -16.43 -0.44 -3.14
N GLN A 232 -17.51 -1.20 -2.92
CA GLN A 232 -18.07 -1.39 -1.59
C GLN A 232 -17.17 -2.24 -0.70
N THR A 233 -16.53 -3.28 -1.24
CA THR A 233 -15.49 -4.05 -0.52
C THR A 233 -14.37 -3.15 -0.02
N VAL A 234 -13.87 -2.25 -0.88
CA VAL A 234 -12.85 -1.25 -0.52
C VAL A 234 -13.33 -0.39 0.65
N THR A 235 -14.47 0.28 0.50
CA THR A 235 -14.97 1.24 1.49
C THR A 235 -15.42 0.58 2.80
N ALA A 236 -15.90 -0.66 2.77
CA ALA A 236 -16.19 -1.43 3.98
C ALA A 236 -14.92 -1.77 4.77
N GLY A 237 -13.82 -2.05 4.07
CA GLY A 237 -12.52 -2.32 4.67
C GLY A 237 -11.84 -1.07 5.23
N THR A 238 -11.73 -0.01 4.42
CA THR A 238 -11.04 1.24 4.78
C THR A 238 -11.88 2.18 5.65
N GLY A 239 -13.19 1.97 5.70
CA GLY A 239 -14.13 2.76 6.49
C GLY A 239 -14.37 2.25 7.90
N LYS A 240 -13.67 1.19 8.36
CA LYS A 240 -13.79 0.67 9.72
C LYS A 240 -13.45 1.78 10.75
N ASP A 241 -14.32 1.94 11.75
CA ASP A 241 -14.05 2.83 12.88
C ASP A 241 -13.03 2.15 13.82
N VAL A 242 -11.98 2.87 14.21
CA VAL A 242 -11.01 2.42 15.21
C VAL A 242 -11.64 2.58 16.60
N LEU A 243 -11.82 1.48 17.33
CA LEU A 243 -12.40 1.44 18.69
C LEU A 243 -11.44 1.97 19.76
#